data_AF-A0A0R1HST7-F1
#
_entry.id   AF-A0A0R1HST7-F1
#
_cell.length_a   1.000
_cell.length_b   1.000
_cell.length_c   1.000
_cell.angle_alpha   90.00
_cell.angle_beta   90.00
_cell.angle_gamma   90.00
#
_symmetry.space_group_name_H-M   'P 1'
#
loop_
_entity.id
_entity.type
_entity.pdbx_description
1 polymer ?
#
loop_
_entity_poly.entity_id
_entity_poly.type
_entity_poly.pdbx_seq_one_letter_code
_entity_poly.pdbx_strand_id
1 'polypeptide(L)' 'MKKSKKLADLHGVSVTTYMREAVLDRMTDEVDYNDANANLTASHGKTVSSAAIRQRLGLDR' A
#
# COMPACT_ATOMS: atom_id res chain seq x y z
N MET A 1 2.98 9.39 -22.04
CA MET A 1 4.13 8.62 -22.57
C MET A 1 5.51 9.21 -22.26
N LYS A 2 5.77 10.53 -22.41
CA LYS A 2 7.12 11.08 -22.15
C LYS A 2 7.60 10.94 -20.68
N LYS A 3 6.70 11.08 -19.69
CA LYS A 3 7.04 10.89 -18.27
C LYS A 3 7.32 9.42 -17.92
N SER A 4 6.43 8.50 -18.30
CA SER A 4 6.61 7.07 -18.05
C SER A 4 7.84 6.49 -18.75
N LYS A 5 8.20 6.99 -19.94
CA LYS A 5 9.46 6.60 -20.62
C LYS A 5 10.70 7.03 -19.84
N LYS A 6 10.76 8.30 -19.40
CA LYS A 6 11.89 8.80 -18.60
C LYS A 6 12.06 8.05 -17.28
N LEU A 7 10.95 7.69 -16.64
CA LEU A 7 10.97 6.94 -15.39
C LEU A 7 11.39 5.48 -15.65
N ALA A 8 10.85 4.83 -16.67
CA ALA A 8 11.30 3.50 -17.08
C ALA A 8 12.80 3.48 -17.40
N ASP A 9 13.31 4.47 -18.14
CA ASP A 9 14.74 4.63 -18.46
C ASP A 9 15.58 4.84 -17.18
N LEU A 10 15.09 5.64 -16.22
CA LEU A 10 15.75 5.86 -14.92
C LEU A 10 15.84 4.57 -14.09
N HIS A 11 14.78 3.76 -14.12
CA HIS A 11 14.71 2.48 -13.43
C HIS A 11 15.39 1.33 -14.22
N GLY A 12 15.89 1.59 -15.43
CA GLY A 12 16.55 0.59 -16.28
C GLY A 12 15.60 -0.51 -16.78
N VAL A 13 14.30 -0.25 -16.81
CA VAL A 13 13.25 -1.22 -17.20
C VAL A 13 12.51 -0.76 -18.45
N SER A 14 11.77 -1.68 -19.08
CA SER A 14 10.88 -1.30 -20.18
C SER A 14 9.68 -0.50 -19.66
N VAL A 15 9.11 0.37 -20.50
CA VAL A 15 7.92 1.17 -20.16
C VAL A 15 6.75 0.28 -19.72
N THR A 16 6.58 -0.89 -20.31
CA THR A 16 5.53 -1.85 -19.93
C THR A 16 5.75 -2.44 -18.54
N THR A 17 7.01 -2.69 -18.17
CA THR A 17 7.37 -3.18 -16.82
C THR A 17 7.13 -2.09 -15.79
N TYR A 18 7.62 -0.88 -16.06
CA TYR A 18 7.39 0.28 -15.19
C TYR A 18 5.90 0.55 -14.96
N MET A 19 5.08 0.49 -16.02
CA MET A 19 3.64 0.70 -15.89
C MET A 19 2.94 -0.43 -15.13
N ARG A 20 3.40 -1.68 -15.27
CA ARG A 20 2.88 -2.81 -14.48
C ARG A 20 3.17 -2.60 -13.00
N GLU A 21 4.41 -2.27 -12.66
CA GLU A 21 4.83 -2.02 -11.28
C GLU A 21 4.06 -0.86 -10.67
N ALA A 22 3.96 0.27 -11.39
CA ALA A 22 3.21 1.44 -10.91
C ALA A 22 1.71 1.15 -10.66
N VAL A 23 1.10 0.25 -11.43
CA VAL A 23 -0.28 -0.18 -11.19
C VAL A 23 -0.37 -1.07 -9.96
N LEU A 24 0.56 -2.01 -9.78
CA LEU A 24 0.60 -2.88 -8.61
C LEU A 24 0.82 -2.07 -7.32
N ASP A 25 1.79 -1.15 -7.34
CA ASP A 25 2.09 -0.26 -6.20
C ASP A 25 0.86 0.55 -5.82
N ARG A 26 0.14 1.13 -6.81
CA ARG A 26 -1.08 1.89 -6.55
C ARG A 26 -2.19 1.06 -5.90
N MET A 27 -2.33 -0.21 -6.30
CA MET A 27 -3.28 -1.14 -5.71
C MET A 27 -2.89 -1.49 -4.27
N THR A 28 -1.61 -1.75 -4.02
CA THR A 28 -1.09 -2.00 -2.67
C THR A 28 -1.30 -0.80 -1.76
N ASP A 29 -0.97 0.41 -2.22
CA ASP A 29 -1.20 1.65 -1.47
C ASP A 29 -2.67 1.85 -1.09
N GLU A 30 -3.61 1.48 -1.98
CA GLU A 30 -5.04 1.60 -1.72
C GLU A 30 -5.52 0.58 -0.68
N VAL A 31 -5.02 -0.65 -0.75
CA VAL A 31 -5.31 -1.68 0.27
C VAL A 31 -4.78 -1.25 1.63
N ASP A 32 -3.51 -0.82 1.70
CA ASP A 32 -2.88 -0.38 2.94
C ASP A 32 -3.60 0.84 3.54
N TYR A 33 -4.03 1.79 2.69
CA TYR A 33 -4.83 2.93 3.13
C TYR A 33 -6.18 2.50 3.73
N ASN A 34 -6.87 1.58 3.07
CA ASN A 34 -8.17 1.09 3.55
C ASN A 34 -8.03 0.35 4.89
N ASP A 35 -7.00 -0.47 5.05
CA ASP A 35 -6.71 -1.18 6.30
C ASP A 35 -6.34 -0.21 7.44
N ALA A 36 -5.55 0.82 7.13
CA ALA A 36 -5.24 1.88 8.09
C ALA A 36 -6.53 2.63 8.53
N ASN A 37 -7.41 2.96 7.59
CA ASN A 37 -8.66 3.65 7.88
C ASN A 37 -9.64 2.78 8.68
N ALA A 38 -9.72 1.48 8.37
CA ALA A 38 -10.50 0.51 9.15
C ALA A 38 -10.00 0.43 10.59
N ASN A 39 -8.68 0.39 10.79
CA ASN A 39 -8.06 0.38 12.12
C ASN A 39 -8.30 1.68 12.90
N LEU A 40 -8.21 2.85 12.24
CA LEU A 40 -8.55 4.14 12.85
C LEU A 40 -10.01 4.21 13.28
N THR A 41 -10.92 3.75 12.41
CA THR A 41 -12.36 3.72 12.69
C THR A 41 -12.67 2.79 13.86
N ALA A 42 -12.13 1.55 13.85
CA ALA A 42 -12.33 0.55 14.89
C ALA A 42 -11.65 0.91 16.23
N SER A 43 -10.69 1.84 16.22
CA SER A 43 -10.06 2.36 17.44
C SER A 43 -10.74 3.60 18.00
N HIS A 44 -11.78 4.12 17.33
CA HIS A 44 -12.42 5.40 17.67
C HIS A 44 -11.39 6.55 17.81
N GLY A 45 -10.36 6.56 16.97
CA GLY A 45 -9.29 7.54 17.01
C GLY A 45 -8.34 7.42 18.22
N LYS A 46 -8.43 6.34 19.01
CA LYS A 46 -7.54 6.10 20.15
C LYS A 46 -6.31 5.31 19.71
N THR A 47 -5.16 5.62 20.31
CA THR A 47 -3.99 4.75 20.21
C THR A 47 -4.32 3.40 20.86
N VAL A 48 -4.25 2.33 20.08
CA VAL A 48 -4.45 0.96 20.54
C VAL A 48 -3.13 0.20 20.50
N SER A 49 -2.96 -0.78 21.39
CA SER A 49 -1.73 -1.56 21.46
C SER A 49 -1.52 -2.40 20.20
N SER A 50 -0.25 -2.70 19.88
CA SER A 50 0.09 -3.59 18.77
C SER A 50 -0.61 -4.95 18.89
N ALA A 51 -0.73 -5.50 20.11
CA ALA A 51 -1.44 -6.75 20.36
C ALA A 51 -2.93 -6.67 19.95
N ALA A 52 -3.61 -5.58 20.30
CA ALA A 52 -5.01 -5.39 19.93
C ALA A 52 -5.22 -5.24 18.41
N ILE A 53 -4.27 -4.62 17.70
CA ILE A 53 -4.29 -4.55 16.23
C ILE A 53 -4.05 -5.93 15.62
N ARG A 54 -3.07 -6.69 16.11
CA ARG A 54 -2.79 -8.03 15.60
C ARG A 54 -3.98 -8.97 15.74
N GLN A 55 -4.71 -8.89 16.87
CA GLN A 55 -5.96 -9.64 17.06
C GLN A 55 -7.05 -9.24 16.05
N ARG A 56 -7.22 -7.95 15.77
CA ARG A 56 -8.22 -7.47 14.79
C ARG A 56 -7.92 -7.91 13.36
N LEU A 57 -6.64 -8.05 13.02
CA LEU A 57 -6.16 -8.48 11.71
C LEU A 57 -6.02 -10.01 11.59
N GLY A 58 -6.30 -10.78 12.64
CA GLY A 58 -6.10 -12.23 12.66
C GLY A 58 -4.63 -12.64 12.52
N LEU A 59 -3.71 -11.81 13.04
CA LEU A 59 -2.25 -11.99 13.01
C LEU A 59 -1.67 -12.41 14.37
N ASP A 60 -2.55 -12.70 15.32
CA ASP A 60 -2.28 -13.33 16.60
C ASP A 60 -1.99 -14.83 16.39
N ARG A 61 -0.82 -15.26 16.89
CA ARG A 61 -0.40 -16.67 16.91
C ARG A 61 -0.82 -17.32 18.20
#